data_AF-A0A6P1DMD3-F1
#
_entry.id   AF-A0A6P1DMD3-F1
#
_cell.length_a   1.000
_cell.length_b   1.000
_cell.length_c   1.000
_cell.angle_alpha   90.00
_cell.angle_beta   90.00
_cell.angle_gamma   90.00
#
_symmetry.space_group_name_H-M   'P 1'
#
loop_
_entity.id
_entity.type
_entity.pdbx_description
1 polymer ?
#
loop_
_entity_poly.entity_id
_entity_poly.type
_entity_poly.pdbx_seq_one_letter_code
_entity_poly.pdbx_strand_id
1 'polypeptide(L)' 'MTQFTLLFASILGGLSVVFGAFGAHALKKILSEDQLKSFETGVKYQ' A
#
# COMPACT_ATOMS: atom_id res chain seq x y z
N MET A 1 -11.42 12.02 -24.60
CA MET A 1 -10.77 10.75 -24.20
C MET A 1 -9.84 10.93 -23.00
N THR A 2 -8.91 11.89 -23.01
CA THR A 2 -7.93 12.11 -21.92
C THR A 2 -8.51 12.55 -20.58
N GLN A 3 -9.61 13.31 -20.56
CA GLN A 3 -10.23 13.79 -19.31
C GLN A 3 -10.72 12.65 -18.41
N PHE A 4 -11.35 11.62 -18.99
CA PHE A 4 -11.75 10.42 -18.25
C PHE A 4 -10.53 9.66 -17.73
N THR A 5 -9.46 9.55 -18.52
CA THR A 5 -8.20 8.95 -18.08
C THR A 5 -7.62 9.67 -16.86
N LEU A 6 -7.59 11.01 -16.86
CA LEU A 6 -7.10 11.80 -15.73
C LEU A 6 -7.99 11.67 -14.49
N LEU A 7 -9.31 11.59 -14.67
CA LEU A 7 -10.26 11.37 -13.58
C LEU A 7 -10.03 10.01 -12.91
N PHE A 8 -9.91 8.93 -13.69
CA PHE A 8 -9.63 7.61 -13.12
C PHE A 8 -8.22 7.53 -12.52
N ALA A 9 -7.22 8.13 -13.15
CA ALA A 9 -5.86 8.15 -12.62
C ALA A 9 -5.76 8.86 -11.26
N SER A 10 -6.45 9.99 -11.09
CA SER A 10 -6.45 10.72 -9.81
C SER A 10 -7.19 9.95 -8.71
N ILE A 11 -8.33 9.35 -9.02
CA ILE A 11 -9.09 8.54 -8.07
C ILE A 11 -8.30 7.29 -7.66
N LEU A 12 -7.81 6.52 -8.64
CA LEU A 12 -7.06 5.28 -8.37
C LEU A 12 -5.71 5.57 -7.69
N GLY A 13 -5.03 6.65 -8.07
CA GLY A 13 -3.82 7.11 -7.40
C GLY A 13 -4.08 7.49 -5.93
N GLY A 14 -5.14 8.26 -5.68
CA GLY A 14 -5.54 8.61 -4.32
C GLY A 14 -5.91 7.40 -3.47
N LEU A 15 -6.71 6.47 -4.02
CA LEU A 15 -7.08 5.24 -3.33
C LEU A 15 -5.86 4.34 -3.05
N SER A 16 -4.89 4.28 -3.97
CA SER A 16 -3.65 3.53 -3.77
C SER A 16 -2.87 4.05 -2.56
N VAL A 17 -2.74 5.37 -2.40
CA VAL A 17 -2.07 5.98 -1.23
C VAL A 17 -2.83 5.66 0.06
N VAL A 18 -4.15 5.84 0.05
CA VAL A 18 -5.00 5.57 1.23
C VAL A 18 -4.88 4.10 1.64
N PHE A 19 -5.14 3.17 0.73
CA PHE A 19 -5.10 1.75 1.04
C PHE A 19 -3.70 1.24 1.36
N GLY A 20 -2.65 1.77 0.72
CA GLY A 20 -1.26 1.44 1.04
C GLY A 20 -0.89 1.84 2.48
N ALA A 21 -1.18 3.08 2.87
CA ALA A 21 -0.84 3.59 4.20
C ALA A 21 -1.62 2.86 5.32
N PHE A 22 -2.95 2.77 5.19
CA PHE A 22 -3.78 2.11 6.19
C PHE A 22 -3.59 0.59 6.19
N GLY A 23 -3.38 -0.01 5.02
CA GLY A 23 -3.09 -1.44 4.88
C GLY A 23 -1.80 -1.83 5.59
N ALA A 24 -0.71 -1.09 5.39
CA ALA A 24 0.55 -1.34 6.08
C ALA A 24 0.42 -1.16 7.61
N HIS A 25 -0.32 -0.13 8.06
CA HIS A 25 -0.56 0.10 9.48
C HIS A 25 -1.36 -1.04 10.14
N ALA A 26 -2.40 -1.54 9.47
CA ALA A 26 -3.20 -2.65 9.96
C ALA A 26 -2.43 -3.97 9.92
N LEU A 27 -1.69 -4.23 8.83
CA LEU A 27 -0.91 -5.46 8.65
C LEU A 27 0.11 -5.66 9.78
N LYS A 28 0.79 -4.59 10.22
CA LYS A 28 1.73 -4.63 11.35
C LYS A 28 1.09 -5.17 12.64
N LYS A 29 -0.21 -4.97 12.86
CA LYS A 29 -0.92 -5.46 14.07
C LYS A 29 -1.32 -6.94 13.97
N ILE A 30 -1.28 -7.52 12.77
CA ILE A 30 -1.69 -8.91 12.50
C ILE A 30 -0.48 -9.85 12.52
N LEU A 31 0.68 -9.37 12.08
CA LEU A 31 1.90 -10.18 11.98
C LEU A 31 2.52 -10.48 13.35
N SER A 32 3.03 -11.70 13.53
CA SER A 32 3.95 -11.99 14.63
C SER A 32 5.30 -11.28 14.44
N GLU A 33 6.13 -11.22 15.48
CA GLU A 33 7.43 -10.52 15.41
C GLU A 33 8.35 -11.07 14.30
N ASP A 34 8.43 -12.39 14.15
CA ASP A 34 9.24 -13.04 13.10
C ASP A 34 8.70 -12.75 11.69
N GLN A 35 7.38 -12.73 11.54
CA GLN A 35 6.72 -12.40 10.27
C GLN A 35 6.92 -10.93 9.92
N LEU A 36 6.82 -10.04 10.90
CA LEU A 36 7.05 -8.60 10.72
C LEU A 36 8.49 -8.34 10.27
N LYS A 37 9.48 -8.99 10.90
CA LYS A 37 10.89 -8.88 10.51
C LYS A 37 11.14 -9.38 9.08
N SER A 38 10.50 -10.48 8.71
CA SER A 38 10.58 -11.04 7.36
C SER A 38 9.93 -10.10 6.32
N PHE A 39 8.78 -9.52 6.66
CA PHE A 39 8.09 -8.54 5.84
C PHE A 39 8.92 -7.27 5.65
N GLU A 40 9.49 -6.70 6.71
CA GLU A 40 10.35 -5.51 6.62
C GLU A 40 11.60 -5.76 5.75
N THR A 41 12.19 -6.95 5.85
CA THR A 41 13.30 -7.35 4.99
C THR A 41 12.86 -7.46 3.53
N GLY A 42 11.72 -8.11 3.25
CA GLY A 42 11.17 -8.22 1.91
C GLY A 42 10.88 -6.86 1.27
N VAL A 43 10.24 -5.95 2.01
CA VAL A 43 9.94 -4.59 1.53
C VAL A 43 11.22 -3.79 1.27
N LYS A 44 12.26 -3.96 2.10
CA LYS A 44 13.54 -3.27 1.93
C LYS A 44 14.28 -3.65 0.64
N TYR A 45 14.04 -4.86 0.13
CA TYR A 45 14.74 -5.42 -1.04
C TYR A 45 13.82 -5.66 -2.25
N GLN A 46 12.59 -5.13 -2.22
CA GLN A 46 11.65 -5.09 -3.34
C GLN A 46 12.10 -4.13 -4.45
#